data_AF-A0A842VTV6-F1
#
_entry.id   AF-A0A842VTV6-F1
#
_cell.length_a   1.000
_cell.length_b   1.000
_cell.length_c   1.000
_cell.angle_alpha   90.00
_cell.angle_beta   90.00
_cell.angle_gamma   90.00
#
_symmetry.space_group_name_H-M   'P 1'
#
loop_
_entity.id
_entity.type
_entity.pdbx_description
1 polymer ?
#
loop_
_entity_poly.entity_id
_entity_poly.type
_entity_poly.pdbx_seq_one_letter_code
_entity_poly.pdbx_strand_id
1 'polypeptide(L)'
;MKSDNINKLFEPHENINLIKVPAKPIKLLGKKVNCNYPNRIHISPIDCNRFNFGEPGGGAIGFAVKSSNFIEIELSNKTEYFGPSEQSPIALRAIHLMYKFLNIKEKLSIKLSLSPEVTSHVGLGSNACLMAATCQSINALYDSPLSIRSIMQIIGHNFAESYMQKCVLGLDTGLAPSVVILGGFNLVSMNSVIVWHDDFSFLKKILIIKPNIDRPKFDGSEDEVMLNRSFYEDSKARGYKSYEILMDLIPAIIDKDTKKIGEIIWNIQFSGTHLSMIQKYGSYGAEMYSLLGKLKTLGAEILGLSSVGPSIFAHSSKENNIESFLADHHLKYFLTEIQSEPLNPKVSQ
;
A
#
# COMPACT_ATOMS: atom_id res chain seq x y z
N MET A 1 12.06 -16.02 14.10
CA MET A 1 10.73 -16.26 13.48
C MET A 1 10.13 -17.49 14.13
N LYS A 2 8.91 -17.41 14.69
CA LYS A 2 8.16 -18.61 15.10
C LYS A 2 7.47 -19.14 13.82
N SER A 3 8.07 -20.16 13.22
CA SER A 3 7.81 -20.65 11.85
C SER A 3 6.45 -21.32 11.64
N ASP A 4 5.80 -21.80 12.69
CA ASP A 4 4.81 -22.88 12.49
C ASP A 4 3.41 -22.41 12.07
N ASN A 5 3.16 -21.10 11.96
CA ASN A 5 1.82 -20.55 11.67
C ASN A 5 1.74 -19.49 10.56
N ILE A 6 2.85 -19.16 9.87
CA ILE A 6 2.88 -18.02 8.92
C ILE A 6 1.97 -18.26 7.70
N ASN A 7 1.94 -19.50 7.19
CA ASN A 7 1.14 -19.88 6.02
C ASN A 7 -0.21 -20.53 6.39
N LYS A 8 -0.62 -20.48 7.67
CA LYS A 8 -1.89 -21.07 8.10
C LYS A 8 -3.04 -20.17 7.66
N LEU A 9 -3.98 -20.75 6.91
CA LEU A 9 -5.20 -20.06 6.51
C LEU A 9 -6.17 -19.97 7.68
N PHE A 10 -6.85 -18.84 7.78
CA PHE A 10 -7.87 -18.58 8.81
C PHE A 10 -9.04 -17.77 8.25
N GLU A 11 -10.17 -17.85 8.93
CA GLU A 11 -11.38 -17.11 8.57
C GLU A 11 -11.28 -15.63 8.97
N PRO A 12 -11.98 -14.70 8.28
CA PRO A 12 -11.83 -13.26 8.52
C PRO A 12 -12.03 -12.77 9.97
N HIS A 13 -12.81 -13.52 10.77
CA HIS A 13 -13.13 -13.20 12.16
C HIS A 13 -12.17 -13.82 13.20
N GLU A 14 -11.25 -14.67 12.76
CA GLU A 14 -10.30 -15.39 13.62
C GLU A 14 -9.02 -14.59 13.85
N ASN A 15 -8.28 -14.98 14.89
CA ASN A 15 -6.93 -14.46 15.21
C ASN A 15 -6.86 -12.92 15.28
N ILE A 16 -7.90 -12.28 15.79
CA ILE A 16 -7.92 -10.83 16.00
C ILE A 16 -7.14 -10.51 17.29
N ASN A 17 -6.03 -9.79 17.13
CA ASN A 17 -5.23 -9.25 18.22
C ASN A 17 -5.84 -7.93 18.72
N LEU A 18 -6.49 -7.98 19.90
CA LEU A 18 -7.12 -6.83 20.55
C LEU A 18 -6.12 -6.02 21.37
N ILE A 19 -5.25 -5.29 20.67
CA ILE A 19 -4.35 -4.32 21.27
C ILE A 19 -5.12 -3.18 21.97
N LYS A 20 -4.49 -2.52 22.95
CA LYS A 20 -5.07 -1.34 23.59
C LYS A 20 -4.88 -0.12 22.68
N VAL A 21 -5.98 0.47 22.23
CA VAL A 21 -5.98 1.72 21.47
C VAL A 21 -7.01 2.70 22.06
N PRO A 22 -6.71 4.01 22.11
CA PRO A 22 -7.68 5.00 22.56
C PRO A 22 -8.81 5.12 21.52
N ALA A 23 -10.05 5.13 22.02
CA ALA A 23 -11.26 5.37 21.25
C ALA A 23 -12.21 6.27 22.06
N LYS A 24 -12.86 7.21 21.38
CA LYS A 24 -13.97 7.99 21.94
C LYS A 24 -15.26 7.14 21.95
N PRO A 25 -16.30 7.52 22.71
CA PRO A 25 -17.61 6.89 22.59
C PRO A 25 -18.12 6.92 21.15
N ILE A 26 -18.68 5.80 20.69
CA ILE A 26 -19.20 5.69 19.32
C ILE A 26 -20.57 6.36 19.20
N LYS A 27 -20.84 6.99 18.05
CA LYS A 27 -22.15 7.55 17.72
C LYS A 27 -22.46 7.28 16.26
N LEU A 28 -23.53 6.54 15.99
CA LEU A 28 -23.95 6.27 14.61
C LEU A 28 -24.47 7.55 13.94
N LEU A 29 -23.87 7.94 12.82
CA LEU A 29 -24.20 9.19 12.10
C LEU A 29 -25.20 9.02 10.96
N GLY A 30 -25.33 7.82 10.42
CA GLY A 30 -26.22 7.52 9.30
C GLY A 30 -26.38 6.01 9.12
N LYS A 31 -27.03 5.60 8.03
CA LYS A 31 -27.20 4.18 7.72
C LYS A 31 -26.20 3.65 6.71
N LYS A 32 -25.47 4.55 6.06
CA LYS A 32 -24.62 4.23 4.91
C LYS A 32 -23.41 5.16 4.86
N VAL A 33 -22.29 4.63 4.41
CA VAL A 33 -21.08 5.39 4.11
C VAL A 33 -20.53 4.93 2.77
N ASN A 34 -20.12 5.86 1.92
CA ASN A 34 -19.44 5.55 0.68
C ASN A 34 -18.12 6.31 0.56
N CYS A 35 -17.15 5.72 -0.13
CA CYS A 35 -15.83 6.31 -0.26
C CYS A 35 -15.12 5.84 -1.53
N ASN A 36 -14.62 6.78 -2.32
CA ASN A 36 -13.54 6.49 -3.26
C ASN A 36 -12.23 6.45 -2.48
N TYR A 37 -11.36 5.49 -2.77
CA TYR A 37 -10.09 5.36 -2.07
C TYR A 37 -8.91 5.17 -3.03
N PRO A 38 -7.73 5.73 -2.72
CA PRO A 38 -6.59 5.68 -3.61
C PRO A 38 -5.92 4.30 -3.61
N ASN A 39 -5.05 4.11 -4.59
CA ASN A 39 -4.02 3.08 -4.51
C ASN A 39 -2.75 3.68 -3.89
N ARG A 40 -1.79 2.80 -3.58
CA ARG A 40 -0.52 3.20 -2.97
C ARG A 40 0.66 2.83 -3.88
N ILE A 41 1.58 3.78 -4.06
CA ILE A 41 2.95 3.49 -4.51
C ILE A 41 3.82 3.26 -3.28
N HIS A 42 4.42 2.07 -3.19
CA HIS A 42 5.37 1.72 -2.15
C HIS A 42 6.77 1.90 -2.72
N ILE A 43 7.45 2.98 -2.36
CA ILE A 43 8.78 3.25 -2.91
C ILE A 43 9.78 2.29 -2.30
N SER A 44 9.82 2.14 -0.97
CA SER A 44 10.74 1.22 -0.32
C SER A 44 10.43 1.04 1.16
N PRO A 45 10.54 -0.19 1.69
CA PRO A 45 10.73 -0.40 3.12
C PRO A 45 12.07 0.19 3.59
N ILE A 46 12.14 0.70 4.82
CA ILE A 46 13.38 1.28 5.35
C ILE A 46 14.30 0.16 5.87
N ASP A 47 13.78 -0.78 6.66
CA ASP A 47 14.56 -1.92 7.17
C ASP A 47 13.71 -3.19 7.30
N CYS A 48 13.79 -4.08 6.31
CA CYS A 48 13.10 -5.38 6.39
C CYS A 48 13.56 -6.25 7.56
N ASN A 49 14.73 -6.02 8.16
CA ASN A 49 15.14 -6.74 9.37
C ASN A 49 14.22 -6.48 10.58
N ARG A 50 13.31 -5.50 10.49
CA ARG A 50 12.30 -5.19 11.49
C ARG A 50 10.90 -5.70 11.12
N PHE A 51 10.76 -6.48 10.05
CA PHE A 51 9.49 -7.11 9.71
C PHE A 51 9.14 -8.20 10.71
N ASN A 52 7.85 -8.27 11.04
CA ASN A 52 7.30 -9.29 11.91
C ASN A 52 5.87 -9.62 11.47
N PHE A 53 5.45 -10.88 11.65
CA PHE A 53 4.07 -11.26 11.40
C PHE A 53 3.21 -10.91 12.62
N GLY A 54 2.05 -10.30 12.38
CA GLY A 54 1.12 -9.88 13.44
C GLY A 54 1.52 -8.58 14.16
N GLU A 55 2.56 -7.89 13.70
CA GLU A 55 2.96 -6.56 14.15
C GLU A 55 3.46 -5.75 12.95
N PRO A 56 3.24 -4.43 12.91
CA PRO A 56 3.84 -3.61 11.88
C PRO A 56 5.37 -3.59 12.02
N GLY A 57 6.08 -3.45 10.90
CA GLY A 57 7.53 -3.51 10.90
C GLY A 57 8.20 -2.77 9.76
N GLY A 58 9.50 -2.53 9.92
CA GLY A 58 10.41 -2.00 8.89
C GLY A 58 10.26 -0.54 8.49
N GLY A 59 9.08 0.05 8.64
CA GLY A 59 8.80 1.40 8.16
C GLY A 59 8.92 1.50 6.64
N ALA A 60 8.48 2.61 6.07
CA ALA A 60 8.44 2.77 4.63
C ALA A 60 8.20 4.21 4.18
N ILE A 61 8.55 4.46 2.92
CA ILE A 61 8.19 5.67 2.18
C ILE A 61 7.34 5.36 0.96
N GLY A 62 6.42 6.25 0.64
CA GLY A 62 5.61 6.17 -0.57
C GLY A 62 4.46 7.16 -0.56
N PHE A 63 3.61 7.08 -1.58
CA PHE A 63 2.57 8.07 -1.79
C PHE A 63 1.28 7.48 -2.35
N ALA A 64 0.18 8.22 -2.19
CA ALA A 64 -1.13 7.85 -2.71
C ALA A 64 -1.32 8.30 -4.16
N VAL A 65 -1.95 7.45 -4.97
CA VAL A 65 -2.35 7.76 -6.35
C VAL A 65 -3.86 7.56 -6.51
N LYS A 66 -4.49 8.45 -7.28
CA LYS A 66 -5.92 8.39 -7.53
C LYS A 66 -6.31 7.07 -8.18
N SER A 67 -7.50 6.61 -7.82
CA SER A 67 -8.11 5.39 -8.32
C SER A 67 -9.62 5.54 -8.33
N SER A 68 -10.28 4.79 -9.20
CA SER A 68 -11.74 4.62 -9.21
C SER A 68 -12.22 3.50 -8.29
N ASN A 69 -11.36 3.01 -7.37
CA ASN A 69 -11.80 2.07 -6.35
C ASN A 69 -12.85 2.73 -5.44
N PHE A 70 -13.93 2.01 -5.20
CA PHE A 70 -15.07 2.50 -4.46
C PHE A 70 -15.58 1.45 -3.48
N ILE A 71 -15.81 1.87 -2.24
CA ILE A 71 -16.52 1.08 -1.23
C ILE A 71 -17.80 1.77 -0.80
N GLU A 72 -18.79 0.95 -0.52
CA GLU A 72 -20.05 1.35 0.06
C GLU A 72 -20.36 0.38 1.20
N ILE A 73 -20.63 0.91 2.40
CA ILE A 73 -20.92 0.13 3.59
C ILE A 73 -22.23 0.64 4.17
N GLU A 74 -23.17 -0.25 4.45
CA GLU A 74 -24.49 0.11 4.97
C GLU A 74 -24.93 -0.84 6.09
N LEU A 75 -25.81 -0.38 6.96
CA LEU A 75 -26.47 -1.25 7.94
C LEU A 75 -27.33 -2.28 7.21
N SER A 76 -27.24 -3.52 7.66
CA SER A 76 -27.95 -4.65 7.09
C SER A 76 -28.42 -5.59 8.21
N ASN A 77 -29.24 -6.57 7.84
CA ASN A 77 -29.64 -7.66 8.73
C ASN A 77 -28.55 -8.74 8.83
N LYS A 78 -27.60 -8.77 7.89
CA LYS A 78 -26.49 -9.73 7.83
C LYS A 78 -25.19 -9.06 7.38
N THR A 79 -24.06 -9.59 7.85
CA THR A 79 -22.76 -9.16 7.36
C THR A 79 -22.51 -9.83 6.03
N GLU A 80 -22.41 -9.04 4.96
CA GLU A 80 -22.27 -9.55 3.59
C GLU A 80 -21.28 -8.75 2.77
N TYR A 81 -20.75 -9.39 1.74
CA TYR A 81 -19.82 -8.81 0.80
C TYR A 81 -20.32 -8.99 -0.63
N PHE A 82 -20.32 -7.90 -1.39
CA PHE A 82 -20.65 -7.85 -2.81
C PHE A 82 -19.49 -7.24 -3.59
N GLY A 83 -18.81 -8.03 -4.43
CA GLY A 83 -17.66 -7.58 -5.20
C GLY A 83 -16.80 -8.76 -5.66
N PRO A 84 -15.57 -8.50 -6.14
CA PRO A 84 -14.62 -9.56 -6.52
C PRO A 84 -14.36 -10.53 -5.37
N SER A 85 -14.56 -11.83 -5.58
CA SER A 85 -14.54 -12.83 -4.52
C SER A 85 -13.19 -12.92 -3.81
N GLU A 86 -12.10 -12.64 -4.53
CA GLU A 86 -10.74 -12.63 -3.99
C GLU A 86 -10.52 -11.53 -2.94
N GLN A 87 -11.32 -10.47 -2.91
CA GLN A 87 -11.20 -9.40 -1.92
C GLN A 87 -12.11 -9.59 -0.70
N SER A 88 -13.05 -10.52 -0.77
CA SER A 88 -14.01 -10.83 0.31
C SER A 88 -13.33 -11.06 1.67
N PRO A 89 -12.25 -11.86 1.78
CA PRO A 89 -11.62 -12.12 3.08
C PRO A 89 -11.11 -10.86 3.77
N ILE A 90 -10.54 -9.93 3.02
CA ILE A 90 -9.94 -8.69 3.55
C ILE A 90 -11.00 -7.68 3.93
N ALA A 91 -12.02 -7.50 3.08
CA ALA A 91 -13.16 -6.63 3.38
C ALA A 91 -13.90 -7.10 4.66
N LEU A 92 -14.19 -8.40 4.75
CA LEU A 92 -14.86 -8.97 5.92
C LEU A 92 -13.98 -8.90 7.16
N ARG A 93 -12.67 -9.11 7.04
CA ARG A 93 -11.73 -8.98 8.16
C ARG A 93 -11.75 -7.55 8.70
N ALA A 94 -11.71 -6.55 7.83
CA ALA A 94 -11.81 -5.15 8.24
C ALA A 94 -13.09 -4.88 9.05
N ILE A 95 -14.24 -5.38 8.59
CA ILE A 95 -15.52 -5.29 9.33
C ILE A 95 -15.40 -5.93 10.71
N HIS A 96 -14.87 -7.15 10.79
CA HIS A 96 -14.72 -7.86 12.06
C HIS A 96 -13.77 -7.16 13.03
N LEU A 97 -12.69 -6.54 12.53
CA LEU A 97 -11.82 -5.69 13.36
C LEU A 97 -12.65 -4.54 13.95
N MET A 98 -13.39 -3.80 13.14
CA MET A 98 -14.18 -2.68 13.63
C MET A 98 -15.27 -3.12 14.61
N TYR A 99 -15.93 -4.25 14.39
CA TYR A 99 -16.88 -4.83 15.35
C TYR A 99 -16.25 -5.06 16.72
N LYS A 100 -15.03 -5.61 16.75
CA LYS A 100 -14.36 -5.92 18.03
C LYS A 100 -13.84 -4.66 18.72
N PHE A 101 -13.16 -3.77 17.98
CA PHE A 101 -12.53 -2.58 18.54
C PHE A 101 -13.53 -1.49 18.95
N LEU A 102 -14.66 -1.39 18.26
CA LEU A 102 -15.71 -0.41 18.55
C LEU A 102 -16.93 -1.01 19.26
N ASN A 103 -16.96 -2.32 19.48
CA ASN A 103 -18.09 -3.03 20.08
C ASN A 103 -19.43 -2.81 19.32
N ILE A 104 -19.36 -2.63 18.00
CA ILE A 104 -20.53 -2.46 17.12
C ILE A 104 -21.40 -3.73 17.16
N LYS A 105 -22.73 -3.55 17.23
CA LYS A 105 -23.69 -4.65 17.34
C LYS A 105 -24.46 -4.89 16.04
N GLU A 106 -24.65 -3.81 15.29
CA GLU A 106 -25.28 -3.75 13.98
C GLU A 106 -24.49 -4.59 12.97
N LYS A 107 -25.21 -5.20 12.02
CA LYS A 107 -24.57 -5.88 10.90
C LYS A 107 -24.38 -4.89 9.75
N LEU A 108 -23.31 -5.07 9.00
CA LEU A 108 -22.92 -4.21 7.89
C LEU A 108 -22.76 -5.05 6.62
N SER A 109 -23.40 -4.64 5.52
CA SER A 109 -23.03 -5.11 4.18
C SER A 109 -21.98 -4.17 3.58
N ILE A 110 -21.10 -4.73 2.76
CA ILE A 110 -20.12 -3.98 1.98
C ILE A 110 -20.26 -4.31 0.49
N LYS A 111 -20.27 -3.27 -0.34
CA LYS A 111 -20.16 -3.37 -1.79
C LYS A 111 -18.85 -2.75 -2.23
N LEU A 112 -18.05 -3.54 -2.95
CA LEU A 112 -16.75 -3.15 -3.48
C LEU A 112 -16.79 -3.06 -5.00
N SER A 113 -16.23 -1.99 -5.55
CA SER A 113 -15.93 -1.84 -6.97
C SER A 113 -14.47 -1.44 -7.13
N LEU A 114 -13.72 -2.15 -7.96
CA LEU A 114 -12.30 -1.88 -8.20
C LEU A 114 -12.11 -1.16 -9.54
N SER A 115 -11.07 -0.34 -9.59
CA SER A 115 -10.59 0.27 -10.83
C SER A 115 -10.22 -0.82 -11.84
N PRO A 116 -10.71 -0.75 -13.10
CA PRO A 116 -10.37 -1.74 -14.13
C PRO A 116 -8.88 -1.70 -14.51
N GLU A 117 -8.21 -0.57 -14.33
CA GLU A 117 -6.78 -0.40 -14.53
C GLU A 117 -5.95 -1.13 -13.47
N VAL A 118 -6.54 -1.36 -12.29
CA VAL A 118 -5.90 -2.01 -11.14
C VAL A 118 -6.51 -3.39 -10.94
N THR A 119 -6.07 -4.33 -11.79
CA THR A 119 -6.28 -5.75 -11.53
C THR A 119 -5.54 -6.15 -10.24
N SER A 120 -6.02 -7.16 -9.52
CA SER A 120 -5.38 -7.66 -8.30
C SER A 120 -3.88 -7.96 -8.52
N HIS A 121 -3.08 -7.77 -7.46
CA HIS A 121 -1.66 -8.15 -7.39
C HIS A 121 -0.67 -7.45 -8.34
N VAL A 122 -0.96 -6.22 -8.77
CA VAL A 122 -0.03 -5.42 -9.59
C VAL A 122 1.03 -4.62 -8.81
N GLY A 123 1.13 -4.77 -7.49
CA GLY A 123 2.09 -4.02 -6.66
C GLY A 123 1.59 -2.66 -6.14
N LEU A 124 0.30 -2.38 -6.26
CA LEU A 124 -0.35 -1.13 -5.82
C LEU A 124 -1.03 -1.23 -4.43
N GLY A 125 -0.78 -2.32 -3.70
CA GLY A 125 -1.20 -2.50 -2.30
C GLY A 125 -2.69 -2.78 -2.07
N SER A 126 -3.37 -3.52 -2.96
CA SER A 126 -4.83 -3.72 -2.95
C SER A 126 -5.40 -4.17 -1.60
N ASN A 127 -4.80 -5.18 -0.94
CA ASN A 127 -5.33 -5.73 0.31
C ASN A 127 -5.25 -4.71 1.46
N ALA A 128 -4.06 -4.13 1.67
CA ALA A 128 -3.85 -3.15 2.73
C ALA A 128 -4.66 -1.86 2.49
N CYS A 129 -4.79 -1.41 1.24
CA CYS A 129 -5.59 -0.24 0.91
C CYS A 129 -7.08 -0.47 1.16
N LEU A 130 -7.61 -1.62 0.74
CA LEU A 130 -9.00 -2.01 1.00
C LEU A 130 -9.28 -2.09 2.51
N MET A 131 -8.39 -2.72 3.27
CA MET A 131 -8.55 -2.83 4.71
C MET A 131 -8.56 -1.46 5.39
N ALA A 132 -7.64 -0.56 5.00
CA ALA A 132 -7.58 0.81 5.50
C ALA A 132 -8.82 1.62 5.15
N ALA A 133 -9.25 1.60 3.88
CA ALA A 133 -10.43 2.32 3.42
C ALA A 133 -11.69 1.82 4.14
N THR A 134 -11.83 0.51 4.34
CA THR A 134 -12.97 -0.10 5.04
C THR A 134 -12.98 0.29 6.51
N CYS A 135 -11.86 0.15 7.22
CA CYS A 135 -11.75 0.55 8.63
C CYS A 135 -12.05 2.04 8.83
N GLN A 136 -11.47 2.91 7.99
CA GLN A 136 -11.69 4.36 8.08
C GLN A 136 -13.13 4.75 7.72
N SER A 137 -13.76 4.08 6.75
CA SER A 137 -15.16 4.36 6.39
C SER A 137 -16.13 3.96 7.51
N ILE A 138 -15.91 2.79 8.13
CA ILE A 138 -16.70 2.39 9.32
C ILE A 138 -16.43 3.35 10.47
N ASN A 139 -15.17 3.74 10.70
CA ASN A 139 -14.85 4.74 11.72
C ASN A 139 -15.64 6.04 11.48
N ALA A 140 -15.70 6.54 10.24
CA ALA A 140 -16.48 7.72 9.87
C ALA A 140 -17.99 7.54 10.10
N LEU A 141 -18.55 6.37 9.76
CA LEU A 141 -19.96 6.05 10.01
C LEU A 141 -20.36 6.17 11.50
N TYR A 142 -19.41 5.93 12.41
CA TYR A 142 -19.61 5.95 13.86
C TYR A 142 -19.04 7.19 14.57
N ASP A 143 -18.90 8.32 13.86
CA ASP A 143 -18.40 9.62 14.39
C ASP A 143 -16.90 9.63 14.73
N SER A 144 -16.13 8.86 13.96
CA SER A 144 -14.66 8.79 14.03
C SER A 144 -14.09 8.63 15.46
N PRO A 145 -14.51 7.59 16.20
CA PRO A 145 -14.06 7.34 17.57
C PRO A 145 -12.57 7.02 17.65
N LEU A 146 -11.99 6.42 16.60
CA LEU A 146 -10.56 6.09 16.53
C LEU A 146 -9.78 7.19 15.83
N SER A 147 -8.60 7.50 16.37
CA SER A 147 -7.60 8.32 15.67
C SER A 147 -7.01 7.55 14.48
N ILE A 148 -6.43 8.28 13.52
CA ILE A 148 -5.67 7.68 12.40
C ILE A 148 -4.60 6.72 12.93
N ARG A 149 -3.86 7.14 13.97
CA ARG A 149 -2.87 6.28 14.63
C ARG A 149 -3.49 5.01 15.18
N SER A 150 -4.64 5.09 15.85
CA SER A 150 -5.35 3.91 16.37
C SER A 150 -5.72 2.94 15.24
N ILE A 151 -6.21 3.44 14.11
CA ILE A 151 -6.54 2.61 12.94
C ILE A 151 -5.29 1.95 12.36
N MET A 152 -4.20 2.71 12.19
CA MET A 152 -2.93 2.17 11.72
C MET A 152 -2.38 1.06 12.63
N GLN A 153 -2.50 1.22 13.96
CA GLN A 153 -2.11 0.18 14.92
C GLN A 153 -3.00 -1.07 14.80
N ILE A 154 -4.33 -0.88 14.73
CA ILE A 154 -5.27 -1.99 14.56
C ILE A 154 -4.92 -2.80 13.31
N ILE A 155 -4.69 -2.09 12.19
CA ILE A 155 -4.34 -2.68 10.90
C ILE A 155 -3.01 -3.41 10.98
N GLY A 156 -1.94 -2.76 11.45
CA GLY A 156 -0.60 -3.36 11.49
C GLY A 156 -0.53 -4.61 12.35
N HIS A 157 -1.22 -4.62 13.49
CA HIS A 157 -1.26 -5.79 14.39
C HIS A 157 -2.21 -6.91 13.94
N ASN A 158 -3.00 -6.66 12.90
CA ASN A 158 -3.98 -7.61 12.38
C ASN A 158 -3.87 -7.78 10.87
N PHE A 159 -2.76 -7.36 10.25
CA PHE A 159 -2.64 -7.38 8.81
C PHE A 159 -2.68 -8.81 8.28
N ALA A 160 -3.43 -8.96 7.19
CA ALA A 160 -3.61 -10.21 6.51
C ALA A 160 -3.71 -9.96 5.00
N GLU A 161 -3.38 -10.98 4.24
CA GLU A 161 -3.59 -11.04 2.81
C GLU A 161 -4.66 -12.05 2.46
N SER A 162 -5.31 -11.82 1.31
CA SER A 162 -6.22 -12.80 0.76
C SER A 162 -5.43 -13.87 0.02
N TYR A 163 -5.65 -15.12 0.40
CA TYR A 163 -5.07 -16.28 -0.26
C TYR A 163 -6.09 -17.43 -0.24
N MET A 164 -6.38 -17.99 -1.42
CA MET A 164 -7.36 -19.08 -1.58
C MET A 164 -8.72 -18.78 -0.92
N GLN A 165 -9.24 -17.54 -1.07
CA GLN A 165 -10.49 -17.07 -0.46
C GLN A 165 -10.51 -17.13 1.09
N LYS A 166 -9.35 -17.17 1.72
CA LYS A 166 -9.16 -17.07 3.18
C LYS A 166 -8.16 -15.97 3.50
N CYS A 167 -7.97 -15.71 4.79
CA CYS A 167 -6.90 -14.85 5.26
C CYS A 167 -5.64 -15.66 5.54
N VAL A 168 -4.48 -15.07 5.22
CA VAL A 168 -3.15 -15.52 5.65
C VAL A 168 -2.42 -14.33 6.27
N LEU A 169 -1.51 -14.57 7.22
CA LEU A 169 -0.76 -13.47 7.83
C LEU A 169 0.15 -12.83 6.78
N GLY A 170 0.08 -11.50 6.66
CA GLY A 170 0.96 -10.73 5.78
C GLY A 170 1.91 -9.84 6.57
N LEU A 171 2.86 -9.22 5.87
CA LEU A 171 3.74 -8.20 6.44
C LEU A 171 3.20 -6.80 6.15
N ASP A 172 3.15 -5.96 7.18
CA ASP A 172 2.74 -4.56 7.04
C ASP A 172 3.85 -3.59 7.44
N THR A 173 3.98 -2.53 6.64
CA THR A 173 4.91 -1.42 6.89
C THR A 173 4.22 -0.21 7.51
N GLY A 174 2.89 -0.23 7.63
CA GLY A 174 2.08 0.91 8.00
C GLY A 174 1.90 1.94 6.89
N LEU A 175 2.59 1.80 5.75
CA LEU A 175 2.53 2.80 4.69
C LEU A 175 1.17 2.85 3.98
N ALA A 176 0.60 1.70 3.62
CA ALA A 176 -0.71 1.66 2.96
C ALA A 176 -1.81 2.36 3.77
N PRO A 177 -2.02 2.06 5.07
CA PRO A 177 -3.02 2.79 5.84
C PRO A 177 -2.69 4.28 6.00
N SER A 178 -1.41 4.67 6.07
CA SER A 178 -1.05 6.09 6.13
C SER A 178 -1.46 6.86 4.88
N VAL A 179 -1.03 6.41 3.68
CA VAL A 179 -1.28 7.14 2.43
C VAL A 179 -2.75 7.06 2.01
N VAL A 180 -3.45 5.97 2.35
CA VAL A 180 -4.88 5.84 2.02
C VAL A 180 -5.70 6.82 2.85
N ILE A 181 -5.36 7.00 4.13
CA ILE A 181 -6.13 7.87 5.02
C ILE A 181 -5.74 9.35 4.86
N LEU A 182 -4.44 9.65 4.71
CA LEU A 182 -3.94 11.03 4.65
C LEU A 182 -3.80 11.59 3.24
N GLY A 183 -3.66 10.74 2.22
CA GLY A 183 -3.18 11.17 0.92
C GLY A 183 -1.67 11.47 0.93
N GLY A 184 -1.20 12.04 -0.17
CA GLY A 184 0.14 12.59 -0.31
C GLY A 184 1.29 11.58 -0.16
N PHE A 185 2.47 12.10 0.12
CA PHE A 185 3.69 11.35 0.44
C PHE A 185 3.79 11.16 1.95
N ASN A 186 4.10 9.94 2.38
CA ASN A 186 4.24 9.60 3.79
C ASN A 186 5.55 8.88 4.06
N LEU A 187 6.19 9.26 5.17
CA LEU A 187 7.24 8.49 5.84
C LEU A 187 6.67 7.87 7.11
N VAL A 188 6.71 6.55 7.19
CA VAL A 188 6.20 5.78 8.33
C VAL A 188 7.34 5.01 8.99
N SER A 189 7.41 5.05 10.32
CA SER A 189 8.38 4.28 11.11
C SER A 189 7.92 2.83 11.32
N MET A 190 8.80 1.99 11.89
CA MET A 190 8.51 0.56 12.10
C MET A 190 7.23 0.26 12.88
N ASN A 191 6.81 1.13 13.79
CA ASN A 191 5.63 0.89 14.63
C ASN A 191 4.37 1.54 14.05
N SER A 192 4.23 1.67 12.73
CA SER A 192 3.09 2.33 12.08
C SER A 192 2.80 3.74 12.64
N VAL A 193 3.86 4.53 12.86
CA VAL A 193 3.77 5.95 13.24
C VAL A 193 4.22 6.79 12.05
N ILE A 194 3.36 7.72 11.63
CA ILE A 194 3.69 8.74 10.62
C ILE A 194 4.76 9.65 11.23
N VAL A 195 5.94 9.65 10.62
CA VAL A 195 7.06 10.51 11.00
C VAL A 195 6.98 11.83 10.26
N TRP A 196 6.59 11.78 8.98
CA TRP A 196 6.48 12.95 8.13
C TRP A 196 5.44 12.72 7.02
N HIS A 197 4.76 13.81 6.62
CA HIS A 197 3.71 13.82 5.61
C HIS A 197 3.79 15.12 4.80
N ASP A 198 3.58 15.03 3.49
CA ASP A 198 3.43 16.14 2.56
C ASP A 198 2.32 15.82 1.56
N ASP A 199 1.53 16.81 1.14
CA ASP A 199 0.43 16.60 0.19
C ASP A 199 0.91 16.11 -1.19
N PHE A 200 2.20 16.30 -1.48
CA PHE A 200 2.89 15.89 -2.69
C PHE A 200 2.24 16.40 -3.98
N SER A 201 1.46 17.49 -3.88
CA SER A 201 0.58 18.02 -4.92
C SER A 201 1.33 18.67 -6.09
N PHE A 202 2.60 19.02 -5.91
CA PHE A 202 3.44 19.53 -7.00
C PHE A 202 3.68 18.46 -8.06
N LEU A 203 3.66 17.18 -7.69
CA LEU A 203 3.77 16.06 -8.63
C LEU A 203 2.38 15.71 -9.19
N LYS A 204 1.92 16.42 -10.23
CA LYS A 204 0.52 16.29 -10.66
C LYS A 204 0.15 14.95 -11.27
N LYS A 205 1.06 14.35 -12.04
CA LYS A 205 0.80 13.19 -12.89
C LYS A 205 1.83 12.12 -12.67
N ILE A 206 1.40 10.87 -12.69
CA ILE A 206 2.28 9.71 -12.63
C ILE A 206 1.78 8.62 -13.57
N LEU A 207 2.71 8.04 -14.30
CA LEU A 207 2.49 6.94 -15.21
C LEU A 207 2.69 5.63 -14.46
N ILE A 208 1.70 4.74 -14.53
CA ILE A 208 1.81 3.38 -14.00
C ILE A 208 1.95 2.43 -15.18
N ILE A 209 3.08 1.74 -15.24
CA ILE A 209 3.46 0.86 -16.33
C ILE A 209 3.42 -0.57 -15.83
N LYS A 210 2.67 -1.43 -16.52
CA LYS A 210 2.65 -2.87 -16.30
C LYS A 210 3.58 -3.53 -17.32
N PRO A 211 4.76 -4.00 -16.91
CA PRO A 211 5.66 -4.67 -17.82
C PRO A 211 5.07 -6.02 -18.25
N ASN A 212 5.44 -6.50 -19.44
CA ASN A 212 5.12 -7.83 -19.93
C ASN A 212 6.03 -8.90 -19.27
N ILE A 213 6.17 -8.82 -17.95
CA ILE A 213 6.99 -9.71 -17.14
C ILE A 213 6.09 -10.28 -16.06
N ASP A 214 6.03 -11.61 -15.96
CA ASP A 214 5.23 -12.28 -14.94
C ASP A 214 5.78 -11.99 -13.55
N ARG A 215 4.85 -11.72 -12.61
CA ARG A 215 5.21 -11.62 -11.19
C ARG A 215 5.72 -12.98 -10.72
N PRO A 216 6.82 -13.04 -9.93
CA PRO A 216 7.24 -14.26 -9.27
C PRO A 216 6.08 -14.89 -8.50
N LYS A 217 5.94 -16.22 -8.58
CA LYS A 217 4.93 -16.96 -7.81
C LYS A 217 5.38 -17.03 -6.34
N PHE A 218 4.43 -16.82 -5.43
CA PHE A 218 4.64 -16.91 -3.99
C PHE A 218 3.76 -18.00 -3.40
N ASP A 219 4.37 -18.91 -2.65
CA ASP A 219 3.68 -19.97 -1.91
C ASP A 219 3.24 -19.41 -0.54
N GLY A 220 2.14 -18.65 -0.52
CA GLY A 220 1.63 -17.97 0.67
C GLY A 220 1.62 -16.45 0.53
N SER A 221 1.77 -15.74 1.66
CA SER A 221 1.83 -14.27 1.67
C SER A 221 3.18 -13.73 1.20
N GLU A 222 4.28 -14.40 1.57
CA GLU A 222 5.63 -13.88 1.37
C GLU A 222 6.63 -14.96 0.91
N ASP A 223 7.65 -14.53 0.15
CA ASP A 223 8.75 -15.40 -0.30
C ASP A 223 9.91 -15.37 0.69
N GLU A 224 10.14 -16.48 1.37
CA GLU A 224 11.19 -16.60 2.38
C GLU A 224 12.60 -16.33 1.81
N VAL A 225 12.88 -16.80 0.58
CA VAL A 225 14.19 -16.60 -0.06
C VAL A 225 14.42 -15.12 -0.39
N MET A 226 13.39 -14.42 -0.87
CA MET A 226 13.40 -12.99 -1.12
C MET A 226 13.60 -12.22 0.17
N LEU A 227 12.86 -12.58 1.23
CA LEU A 227 12.95 -11.92 2.53
C LEU A 227 14.33 -12.10 3.15
N ASN A 228 14.90 -13.30 3.14
CA ASN A 228 16.25 -13.54 3.66
C ASN A 228 17.30 -12.72 2.90
N ARG A 229 17.17 -12.59 1.59
CA ARG A 229 18.04 -11.69 0.82
C ARG A 229 17.80 -10.22 1.17
N SER A 230 16.54 -9.82 1.33
CA SER A 230 16.14 -8.46 1.72
C SER A 230 16.77 -8.08 3.06
N PHE A 231 16.76 -8.98 4.04
CA PHE A 231 17.40 -8.78 5.35
C PHE A 231 18.90 -8.51 5.21
N TYR A 232 19.59 -9.34 4.41
CA TYR A 232 21.01 -9.16 4.14
C TYR A 232 21.31 -7.82 3.46
N GLU A 233 20.57 -7.44 2.42
CA GLU A 233 20.80 -6.18 1.71
C GLU A 233 20.45 -4.96 2.57
N ASP A 234 19.33 -4.98 3.29
CA ASP A 234 18.95 -3.89 4.19
C ASP A 234 19.89 -3.75 5.39
N SER A 235 20.56 -4.83 5.84
CA SER A 235 21.57 -4.73 6.90
C SER A 235 22.71 -3.76 6.54
N LYS A 236 23.00 -3.63 5.24
CA LYS A 236 24.00 -2.70 4.67
C LYS A 236 23.36 -1.36 4.31
N ALA A 237 22.11 -1.39 3.82
CA ALA A 237 21.48 -0.22 3.21
C ALA A 237 20.72 0.69 4.17
N ARG A 238 20.15 0.15 5.26
CA ARG A 238 19.24 0.88 6.15
C ARG A 238 19.81 2.18 6.70
N GLY A 239 21.11 2.24 6.97
CA GLY A 239 21.79 3.42 7.52
C GLY A 239 21.76 4.59 6.54
N TYR A 240 22.28 4.38 5.33
CA TYR A 240 22.27 5.45 4.33
C TYR A 240 20.87 5.70 3.76
N LYS A 241 19.99 4.69 3.62
CA LYS A 241 18.60 4.94 3.21
C LYS A 241 17.91 5.89 4.19
N SER A 242 18.10 5.68 5.49
CA SER A 242 17.55 6.59 6.52
C SER A 242 18.16 7.99 6.41
N TYR A 243 19.46 8.08 6.15
CA TYR A 243 20.15 9.36 5.92
C TYR A 243 19.60 10.07 4.68
N GLU A 244 19.59 9.42 3.51
CA GLU A 244 19.07 9.99 2.26
C GLU A 244 17.60 10.40 2.42
N ILE A 245 16.77 9.60 3.09
CA ILE A 245 15.36 9.96 3.32
C ILE A 245 15.24 11.25 4.16
N LEU A 246 15.94 11.31 5.29
CA LEU A 246 15.81 12.42 6.25
C LEU A 246 16.53 13.69 5.80
N MET A 247 17.73 13.54 5.27
CA MET A 247 18.65 14.65 4.97
C MET A 247 18.55 15.13 3.52
N ASP A 248 18.05 14.30 2.61
CA ASP A 248 18.02 14.65 1.18
C ASP A 248 16.63 14.61 0.56
N LEU A 249 15.86 13.54 0.77
CA LEU A 249 14.56 13.34 0.12
C LEU A 249 13.52 14.30 0.68
N ILE A 250 13.36 14.35 2.01
CA ILE A 250 12.40 15.27 2.64
C ILE A 250 12.69 16.73 2.25
N PRO A 251 13.93 17.24 2.36
CA PRO A 251 14.25 18.58 1.86
C PRO A 251 13.95 18.77 0.38
N ALA A 252 14.29 17.81 -0.48
CA ALA A 252 14.01 17.90 -1.91
C ALA A 252 12.49 17.95 -2.21
N ILE A 253 11.66 17.24 -1.43
CA ILE A 253 10.20 17.32 -1.53
C ILE A 253 9.70 18.71 -1.12
N ILE A 254 10.20 19.26 -0.02
CA ILE A 254 9.87 20.62 0.45
C ILE A 254 10.23 21.67 -0.61
N ASP A 255 11.42 21.54 -1.20
CA ASP A 255 11.95 22.43 -2.24
C ASP A 255 11.33 22.17 -3.63
N LYS A 256 10.53 21.10 -3.77
CA LYS A 256 9.92 20.64 -5.02
C LYS A 256 10.95 20.36 -6.12
N ASP A 257 12.14 19.93 -5.74
CA ASP A 257 13.22 19.56 -6.65
C ASP A 257 12.98 18.15 -7.19
N THR A 258 12.16 18.04 -8.23
CA THR A 258 11.80 16.76 -8.88
C THR A 258 13.02 15.99 -9.38
N LYS A 259 14.08 16.68 -9.79
CA LYS A 259 15.32 16.05 -10.23
C LYS A 259 16.02 15.38 -9.06
N LYS A 260 16.25 16.10 -7.95
CA LYS A 260 16.90 15.55 -6.75
C LYS A 260 16.05 14.41 -6.14
N ILE A 261 14.73 14.58 -6.08
CA ILE A 261 13.80 13.51 -5.66
C ILE A 261 14.00 12.26 -6.51
N GLY A 262 14.06 12.43 -7.83
CA GLY A 262 14.24 11.33 -8.77
C GLY A 262 15.57 10.60 -8.64
N GLU A 263 16.66 11.33 -8.41
CA GLU A 263 17.99 10.77 -8.16
C GLU A 263 18.03 9.95 -6.86
N ILE A 264 17.42 10.45 -5.78
CA ILE A 264 17.39 9.74 -4.49
C ILE A 264 16.48 8.50 -4.58
N ILE A 265 15.29 8.63 -5.16
CA ILE A 265 14.41 7.48 -5.37
C ILE A 265 15.12 6.41 -6.19
N TRP A 266 15.84 6.81 -7.25
CA TRP A 266 16.65 5.88 -8.03
C TRP A 266 17.69 5.15 -7.18
N ASN A 267 18.48 5.85 -6.36
CA ASN A 267 19.43 5.19 -5.44
C ASN A 267 18.74 4.17 -4.52
N ILE A 268 17.59 4.55 -3.96
CA ILE A 268 16.80 3.69 -3.08
C ILE A 268 16.30 2.44 -3.83
N GLN A 269 15.81 2.58 -5.08
CA GLN A 269 15.31 1.45 -5.89
C GLN A 269 16.38 0.40 -6.20
N PHE A 270 17.65 0.81 -6.29
CA PHE A 270 18.76 -0.09 -6.59
C PHE A 270 19.57 -0.48 -5.35
N SER A 271 18.92 -0.41 -4.18
CA SER A 271 19.51 -0.77 -2.90
C SER A 271 18.59 -1.63 -2.04
N GLY A 272 19.21 -2.29 -1.05
CA GLY A 272 18.47 -2.94 0.02
C GLY A 272 17.46 -3.95 -0.51
N THR A 273 16.29 -3.94 0.11
CA THR A 273 15.15 -4.80 -0.23
C THR A 273 14.70 -4.72 -1.70
N HIS A 274 14.75 -3.55 -2.35
CA HIS A 274 14.31 -3.46 -3.75
C HIS A 274 15.27 -4.18 -4.70
N LEU A 275 16.57 -4.21 -4.38
CA LEU A 275 17.55 -5.01 -5.14
C LEU A 275 17.14 -6.50 -5.15
N SER A 276 16.78 -7.04 -3.99
CA SER A 276 16.32 -8.44 -3.88
C SER A 276 14.98 -8.69 -4.56
N MET A 277 14.06 -7.72 -4.53
CA MET A 277 12.75 -7.84 -5.19
C MET A 277 12.91 -7.88 -6.72
N ILE A 278 13.72 -6.98 -7.30
CA ILE A 278 13.95 -6.96 -8.75
C ILE A 278 14.67 -8.23 -9.21
N GLN A 279 15.64 -8.72 -8.45
CA GLN A 279 16.38 -9.95 -8.77
C GLN A 279 15.52 -11.22 -8.83
N LYS A 280 14.28 -11.20 -8.33
CA LYS A 280 13.34 -12.33 -8.43
C LYS A 280 12.69 -12.46 -9.81
N TYR A 281 12.74 -11.43 -10.64
CA TYR A 281 12.15 -11.43 -11.97
C TYR A 281 13.08 -12.08 -12.99
N GLY A 282 12.60 -13.08 -13.76
CA GLY A 282 13.33 -13.64 -14.91
C GLY A 282 14.80 -13.97 -14.64
N SER A 283 15.69 -13.60 -15.56
CA SER A 283 17.14 -13.75 -15.44
C SER A 283 17.76 -12.74 -14.46
N TYR A 284 17.48 -12.89 -13.16
CA TYR A 284 18.00 -12.02 -12.09
C TYR A 284 17.68 -10.52 -12.27
N GLY A 285 16.49 -10.24 -12.78
CA GLY A 285 15.97 -8.89 -12.98
C GLY A 285 16.42 -8.22 -14.28
N ALA A 286 17.17 -8.89 -15.15
CA ALA A 286 17.76 -8.29 -16.35
C ALA A 286 16.75 -7.51 -17.21
N GLU A 287 15.58 -8.09 -17.49
CA GLU A 287 14.51 -7.44 -18.26
C GLU A 287 13.95 -6.20 -17.54
N MET A 288 13.72 -6.32 -16.23
CA MET A 288 13.23 -5.21 -15.40
C MET A 288 14.24 -4.07 -15.34
N TYR A 289 15.52 -4.38 -15.14
CA TYR A 289 16.61 -3.40 -15.16
C TYR A 289 16.77 -2.73 -16.51
N SER A 290 16.67 -3.50 -17.61
CA SER A 290 16.70 -2.96 -18.97
C SER A 290 15.55 -1.99 -19.20
N LEU A 291 14.33 -2.34 -18.77
CA LEU A 291 13.17 -1.47 -18.89
C LEU A 291 13.31 -0.19 -18.05
N LEU A 292 13.70 -0.31 -16.77
CA LEU A 292 13.95 0.85 -15.90
C LEU A 292 15.04 1.77 -16.48
N GLY A 293 16.16 1.19 -16.94
CA GLY A 293 17.23 1.93 -17.59
C GLY A 293 16.74 2.64 -18.85
N LYS A 294 15.96 1.96 -19.69
CA LYS A 294 15.39 2.54 -20.91
C LYS A 294 14.46 3.71 -20.58
N LEU A 295 13.51 3.55 -19.66
CA LEU A 295 12.63 4.62 -19.22
C LEU A 295 13.41 5.82 -18.66
N LYS A 296 14.49 5.57 -17.91
CA LYS A 296 15.38 6.63 -17.42
C LYS A 296 16.04 7.39 -18.57
N THR A 297 16.58 6.69 -19.58
CA THR A 297 17.19 7.32 -20.77
C THR A 297 16.19 8.10 -21.63
N LEU A 298 14.92 7.70 -21.61
CA LEU A 298 13.83 8.39 -22.30
C LEU A 298 13.33 9.63 -21.54
N GLY A 299 13.87 9.92 -20.35
CA GLY A 299 13.57 11.15 -19.61
C GLY A 299 12.66 10.98 -18.40
N ALA A 300 12.48 9.78 -17.86
CA ALA A 300 11.81 9.62 -16.58
C ALA A 300 12.62 10.29 -15.44
N GLU A 301 12.05 11.31 -14.81
CA GLU A 301 12.69 12.05 -13.73
C GLU A 301 12.62 11.25 -12.43
N ILE A 302 11.41 10.86 -12.04
CA ILE A 302 11.14 9.95 -10.93
C ILE A 302 10.71 8.61 -11.51
N LEU A 303 11.34 7.52 -11.08
CA LEU A 303 11.13 6.19 -11.65
C LEU A 303 11.43 5.12 -10.59
N GLY A 304 10.59 4.09 -10.53
CA GLY A 304 10.85 2.95 -9.67
C GLY A 304 9.81 1.84 -9.78
N LEU A 305 10.06 0.74 -9.05
CA LEU A 305 9.14 -0.36 -8.88
C LEU A 305 8.29 -0.11 -7.62
N SER A 306 6.98 -0.35 -7.68
CA SER A 306 6.13 -0.26 -6.49
C SER A 306 6.10 -1.61 -5.75
N SER A 307 6.62 -1.63 -4.52
CA SER A 307 6.74 -2.85 -3.70
C SER A 307 7.47 -3.97 -4.46
N VAL A 308 7.02 -5.22 -4.30
CA VAL A 308 7.50 -6.39 -5.04
C VAL A 308 7.19 -6.31 -6.54
N GLY A 309 6.39 -5.35 -7.02
CA GLY A 309 6.04 -5.20 -8.44
C GLY A 309 4.86 -6.07 -8.90
N PRO A 310 4.63 -6.19 -10.23
CA PRO A 310 5.50 -5.74 -11.31
C PRO A 310 5.32 -4.27 -11.73
N SER A 311 4.38 -3.52 -11.16
CA SER A 311 4.13 -2.15 -11.64
C SER A 311 5.32 -1.21 -11.41
N ILE A 312 5.70 -0.53 -12.48
CA ILE A 312 6.66 0.57 -12.47
C ILE A 312 5.89 1.87 -12.40
N PHE A 313 6.32 2.79 -11.54
CA PHE A 313 5.83 4.17 -11.54
C PHE A 313 6.86 5.08 -12.19
N ALA A 314 6.41 6.02 -13.01
CA ALA A 314 7.27 6.99 -13.67
C ALA A 314 6.63 8.38 -13.71
N HIS A 315 7.43 9.42 -13.53
CA HIS A 315 7.05 10.81 -13.75
C HIS A 315 8.06 11.49 -14.65
N SER A 316 7.56 12.37 -15.51
CA SER A 316 8.36 13.33 -16.27
C SER A 316 7.58 14.63 -16.40
N SER A 317 8.26 15.74 -16.17
CA SER A 317 7.77 17.10 -16.40
C SER A 317 7.79 17.50 -17.87
N LYS A 318 8.58 16.80 -18.70
CA LYS A 318 8.75 17.08 -20.13
C LYS A 318 7.97 16.10 -20.98
N GLU A 319 7.50 16.59 -22.12
CA GLU A 319 7.11 15.73 -23.22
C GLU A 319 8.31 14.85 -23.60
N ASN A 320 8.07 13.55 -23.63
CA ASN A 320 9.12 12.58 -23.81
C ASN A 320 8.61 11.38 -24.59
N ASN A 321 9.55 10.56 -25.05
CA ASN A 321 9.24 9.41 -25.88
C ASN A 321 8.82 8.18 -25.05
N ILE A 322 8.44 8.34 -23.77
CA ILE A 322 8.04 7.20 -22.94
C ILE A 322 6.75 6.60 -23.47
N GLU A 323 5.69 7.37 -23.63
CA GLU A 323 4.39 6.84 -24.09
C GLU A 323 4.49 6.21 -25.49
N SER A 324 5.25 6.84 -26.40
CA SER A 324 5.55 6.27 -27.72
C SER A 324 6.30 4.94 -27.61
N PHE A 325 7.35 4.87 -26.78
CA PHE A 325 8.08 3.63 -26.54
C PHE A 325 7.18 2.53 -25.97
N LEU A 326 6.32 2.87 -25.01
CA LEU A 326 5.39 1.91 -24.41
C LEU A 326 4.39 1.39 -25.45
N ALA A 327 3.88 2.25 -26.33
CA ALA A 327 2.99 1.87 -27.42
C ALA A 327 3.69 0.93 -28.42
N ASP A 328 4.91 1.29 -28.85
CA ASP A 328 5.71 0.50 -29.81
C ASP A 328 6.05 -0.91 -29.29
N HIS A 329 6.17 -1.05 -27.96
CA HIS A 329 6.50 -2.31 -27.30
C HIS A 329 5.27 -3.02 -26.71
N HIS A 330 4.06 -2.53 -27.00
CA HIS A 330 2.79 -3.08 -26.52
C HIS A 330 2.75 -3.28 -24.99
N LEU A 331 3.34 -2.33 -24.25
CA LEU A 331 3.32 -2.31 -22.80
C LEU A 331 2.04 -1.64 -22.31
N LYS A 332 1.34 -2.29 -21.38
CA LYS A 332 0.14 -1.71 -20.77
C LYS A 332 0.54 -0.62 -19.80
N TYR A 333 -0.11 0.53 -19.88
CA TYR A 333 0.08 1.61 -18.92
C TYR A 333 -1.21 2.40 -18.72
N PHE A 334 -1.26 3.16 -17.64
CA PHE A 334 -2.27 4.18 -17.43
C PHE A 334 -1.67 5.40 -16.73
N LEU A 335 -2.24 6.57 -17.02
CA LEU A 335 -1.89 7.81 -16.36
C LEU A 335 -2.83 8.03 -15.17
N THR A 336 -2.28 8.39 -14.02
CA THR A 336 -3.05 8.80 -12.84
C THR A 336 -2.44 10.06 -12.21
N GLU A 337 -3.09 10.57 -11.17
CA GLU A 337 -2.67 11.74 -10.42
C GLU A 337 -2.33 11.36 -8.99
N ILE A 338 -1.58 12.22 -8.30
CA ILE A 338 -1.40 12.09 -6.86
C ILE A 338 -2.74 12.33 -6.16
N GLN A 339 -3.07 11.46 -5.20
CA GLN A 339 -4.16 11.70 -4.27
C GLN A 339 -3.59 12.50 -3.10
N SER A 340 -3.60 13.82 -3.20
CA SER A 340 -3.08 14.71 -2.16
C SER A 340 -3.99 14.82 -0.95
N GLU A 341 -5.31 14.79 -1.19
CA GLU A 341 -6.29 14.98 -0.13
C GLU A 341 -6.50 13.71 0.71
N PRO A 342 -6.81 13.86 2.02
CA PRO A 342 -7.21 12.77 2.88
C PRO A 342 -8.43 12.00 2.34
N LEU A 343 -8.59 10.77 2.82
CA LEU A 343 -9.77 9.97 2.56
C LEU A 343 -11.01 10.71 3.08
N ASN A 344 -12.04 10.81 2.23
CA ASN A 344 -13.27 11.54 2.55
C ASN A 344 -14.50 10.64 2.47
N PRO A 345 -14.75 9.76 3.46
CA PRO A 345 -15.96 8.95 3.51
C PRO A 345 -17.20 9.83 3.68
N LYS A 346 -18.21 9.62 2.83
CA LYS A 346 -19.47 10.37 2.85
C LYS A 346 -20.55 9.54 3.53
N VAL A 347 -21.00 9.99 4.69
CA VAL A 347 -22.07 9.35 5.45
C VAL A 347 -23.44 9.88 4.99
N SER A 348 -24.41 8.99 4.82
CA SER A 348 -25.79 9.31 4.46
C SER A 348 -26.80 8.56 5.33
N GLN A 349 -28.02 9.10 5.41
CA GLN A 349 -29.15 8.51 6.14
C GLN A 349 -29.72 7.26 5.50
#